data_AF-A0A4Q3T1F6-F1
#
_entry.id   AF-A0A4Q3T1F6-F1
#
_cell.length_a   1.000
_cell.length_b   1.000
_cell.length_c   1.000
_cell.angle_alpha   90.00
_cell.angle_beta   90.00
_cell.angle_gamma   90.00
#
_symmetry.space_group_name_H-M   'P 1'
#
loop_
_entity.id
_entity.type
_entity.pdbx_description
1 polymer ?
#
loop_
_entity_poly.entity_id
_entity_poly.type
_entity_poly.pdbx_seq_one_letter_code
_entity_poly.pdbx_strand_id
1 'polypeptide(L)' 'MECTVSWTGAAGTRSGMGFVAETGSGHVLAMDGAPDASKPGNGGLNLAPRPMETVLAGTGGCA' A
#
# COMPACT_ATOMS: atom_id res chain seq x y z
N MET A 1 4.83 13.82 12.43
CA MET A 1 5.38 12.88 11.43
C MET A 1 4.58 13.08 10.17
N GLU A 2 5.16 13.73 9.16
CA GLU A 2 4.50 13.95 7.88
C GLU A 2 4.55 12.65 7.05
N CYS A 3 3.44 12.30 6.42
CA CYS A 3 3.33 11.16 5.54
C CYS A 3 2.22 11.43 4.53
N THR A 4 2.55 11.39 3.25
CA THR A 4 1.58 11.56 2.17
C THR A 4 1.37 10.21 1.51
N VAL A 5 0.11 9.78 1.42
CA VAL A 5 -0.26 8.51 0.78
C VAL A 5 -0.98 8.80 -0.53
N SER A 6 -0.48 8.21 -1.61
CA SER A 6 -1.05 8.30 -2.95
C SER A 6 -1.56 6.94 -3.41
N TRP A 7 -2.78 6.88 -3.92
CA TRP A 7 -3.31 5.69 -4.58
C TRP A 7 -2.74 5.59 -6.00
N THR A 8 -2.29 4.38 -6.38
CA THR A 8 -1.63 4.13 -7.68
C THR A 8 -2.45 3.28 -8.63
N GLY A 9 -3.70 2.93 -8.29
CA GLY A 9 -4.55 2.09 -9.14
C GLY A 9 -4.93 2.72 -10.48
N ALA A 10 -4.98 4.06 -10.59
CA ALA A 10 -5.16 4.76 -11.87
C ALA A 10 -3.85 5.05 -12.61
N ALA A 11 -2.69 4.73 -12.03
CA ALA A 11 -1.39 5.08 -12.60
C ALA A 11 -0.85 4.05 -13.62
N GLY A 12 -1.69 3.13 -14.10
CA GLY A 12 -1.30 2.08 -15.06
C GLY A 12 -0.28 1.09 -14.50
N THR A 13 -0.22 0.94 -13.17
CA THR A 13 0.64 -0.07 -12.54
C THR A 13 0.06 -1.47 -12.71
N ARG A 14 0.78 -2.50 -12.21
CA ARG A 14 0.25 -3.86 -12.21
C ARG A 14 -0.99 -4.04 -11.32
N SER A 15 -1.15 -3.25 -10.26
CA SER A 15 -2.22 -3.41 -9.27
C SER A 15 -3.29 -2.31 -9.38
N GLY A 16 -4.57 -2.69 -9.33
CA GLY A 16 -5.71 -1.76 -9.25
C GLY A 16 -5.91 -1.13 -7.86
N MET A 17 -5.24 -1.67 -6.83
CA MET A 17 -5.33 -1.19 -5.44
C MET A 17 -3.95 -1.07 -4.77
N GLY A 18 -3.00 -0.50 -5.50
CA GLY A 18 -1.70 -0.12 -4.95
C GLY A 18 -1.74 1.25 -4.25
N PHE A 19 -0.85 1.42 -3.27
CA PHE A 19 -0.59 2.69 -2.59
C PHE A 19 0.91 2.90 -2.41
N VAL A 20 1.33 4.17 -2.49
CA VAL A 20 2.69 4.59 -2.17
C VAL A 20 2.61 5.68 -1.11
N ALA A 21 3.35 5.50 -0.02
CA ALA A 21 3.48 6.46 1.05
C ALA A 21 4.90 7.06 1.05
N GLU A 22 4.98 8.39 1.04
CA GLU A 22 6.23 9.14 1.19
C GLU A 22 6.27 9.73 2.60
N THR A 23 7.30 9.38 3.38
CA THR A 23 7.46 9.86 4.76
C THR A 23 8.31 11.12 4.80
N GLY A 24 8.11 11.96 5.82
CA GLY A 24 8.92 13.17 6.04
C GLY A 24 10.41 12.91 6.30
N SER A 25 10.82 11.64 6.49
CA SER A 25 12.24 11.24 6.55
C SER A 25 12.82 10.84 5.19
N GLY A 26 12.05 10.97 4.11
CA GLY A 26 12.48 10.65 2.74
C GLY A 26 12.36 9.17 2.35
N HIS A 27 11.66 8.34 3.14
CA HIS A 27 11.46 6.92 2.83
C HIS A 27 10.15 6.71 2.06
N VAL A 28 10.14 5.64 1.26
CA VAL A 28 8.97 5.22 0.48
C VAL A 28 8.48 3.87 1.00
N LEU A 29 7.18 3.76 1.26
CA LEU A 29 6.51 2.48 1.54
C LEU A 29 5.48 2.18 0.46
N ALA A 30 5.60 1.01 -0.15
CA ALA A 30 4.57 0.47 -1.04
C ALA A 30 3.61 -0.42 -0.23
N MET A 31 2.32 -0.34 -0.55
CA MET A 31 1.27 -1.21 -0.01
C MET A 31 0.35 -1.65 -1.13
N ASP A 32 -0.32 -2.79 -0.96
CA ASP A 32 -1.24 -3.34 -1.96
C ASP A 32 -2.49 -3.94 -1.33
N GLY A 33 -3.55 -4.07 -2.13
CA GLY A 33 -4.78 -4.76 -1.81
C GLY A 33 -4.78 -6.24 -2.18
N ALA A 34 -5.94 -6.88 -1.96
CA ALA A 34 -6.14 -8.29 -2.27
C ALA A 34 -6.63 -8.41 -3.70
N PRO A 35 -6.30 -9.51 -4.39
CA PRO A 35 -7.08 -9.92 -5.53
C PRO A 35 -8.57 -9.97 -5.16
N ASP A 36 -9.39 -9.26 -5.92
CA ASP A 36 -10.84 -9.32 -5.82
C ASP A 36 -11.35 -10.22 -6.94
N ALA A 37 -11.74 -11.44 -6.61
CA ALA A 37 -12.26 -12.40 -7.58
C ALA A 37 -13.57 -11.95 -8.24
N SER A 38 -14.35 -11.11 -7.55
CA SER A 38 -15.61 -10.56 -8.05
C SER A 38 -15.41 -9.36 -8.95
N LYS A 39 -14.37 -8.56 -8.71
CA LYS A 39 -13.99 -7.37 -9.50
C LYS A 39 -12.48 -7.32 -9.73
N PRO A 40 -11.93 -8.15 -10.64
CA PRO A 40 -10.48 -8.27 -10.80
C PRO A 40 -9.74 -6.96 -11.12
N GLY A 41 -10.40 -6.01 -11.78
CA GLY A 41 -9.82 -4.70 -12.08
C GLY A 41 -9.79 -3.71 -10.91
N ASN A 42 -10.54 -3.99 -9.83
CA ASN A 42 -10.66 -3.12 -8.66
C ASN A 42 -9.95 -3.70 -7.43
N GLY A 43 -9.35 -4.88 -7.54
CA GLY A 43 -8.55 -5.50 -6.50
C GLY A 43 -7.08 -5.11 -6.59
N GLY A 44 -6.33 -5.47 -5.55
CA GLY A 44 -4.87 -5.49 -5.59
C GLY A 44 -4.33 -6.81 -6.14
N LEU A 45 -3.02 -7.00 -6.10
CA LEU A 45 -2.36 -8.20 -6.60
C LEU A 45 -1.43 -8.87 -5.58
N ASN A 46 -1.53 -8.51 -4.29
CA ASN A 46 -0.60 -8.98 -3.25
C ASN A 46 0.88 -8.70 -3.56
N LEU A 47 1.19 -7.58 -4.21
CA LEU A 47 2.56 -7.23 -4.60
C LEU A 47 3.33 -6.46 -3.51
N ALA A 48 2.65 -6.04 -2.44
CA ALA A 48 3.22 -5.39 -1.27
C ALA A 48 2.33 -5.69 -0.03
N PRO A 49 2.81 -5.41 1.20
CA PRO A 49 2.02 -5.62 2.41
C PRO A 49 0.70 -4.86 2.40
N ARG A 50 -0.28 -5.37 3.14
CA ARG A 50 -1.55 -4.68 3.34
C ARG A 50 -1.36 -3.48 4.25
N PRO A 51 -2.17 -2.41 4.13
CA PRO A 51 -2.05 -1.26 5.01
C PRO A 51 -2.08 -1.61 6.50
N MET A 52 -2.93 -2.57 6.90
CA MET A 52 -2.99 -3.02 8.30
C MET A 52 -1.79 -3.88 8.72
N GLU A 53 -1.17 -4.62 7.80
CA GLU A 53 0.07 -5.34 8.08
C GLU A 53 1.22 -4.34 8.32
N THR A 54 1.27 -3.24 7.55
CA THR A 54 2.23 -2.14 7.75
C THR A 54 2.03 -1.46 9.11
N VAL A 55 0.78 -1.22 9.53
CA VAL A 55 0.48 -0.66 10.86
C VAL A 55 0.99 -1.59 11.96
N LEU A 56 0.71 -2.89 11.86
CA LEU A 56 1.13 -3.87 12.86
C LEU A 56 2.66 -3.97 12.93
N ALA A 57 3.33 -4.08 11.78
CA ALA A 57 4.78 -4.14 11.70
C ALA A 57 5.45 -2.87 12.26
N GLY A 58 4.91 -1.69 11.92
CA GLY A 58 5.40 -0.42 12.44
C GLY A 58 5.23 -0.29 13.95
N THR A 59 4.08 -0.71 14.49
CA THR A 59 3.84 -0.74 15.94
C THR A 59 4.81 -1.69 16.64
N GLY A 60 5.04 -2.89 16.08
CA GLY A 60 6.03 -3.83 16.60
C GLY A 60 7.47 -3.31 16.57
N GLY A 61 7.81 -2.47 15.59
CA GLY A 61 9.12 -1.82 15.51
C GLY A 61 9.39 -0.72 16.55
N CYS A 62 8.35 -0.22 17.24
CA CYS A 62 8.49 0.78 18.30
C CYS A 62 8.77 0.17 19.70
N ALA A 63 8.63 -1.15 19.85
CA ALA A 63 8.75 -1.86 21.13
C ALA A 63 10.20 -2.05 21.59
#